data_AF-A0A1F8PYU9-F1
#
_entry.id   AF-A0A1F8PYU9-F1
#
_cell.length_a   1.000
_cell.length_b   1.000
_cell.length_c   1.000
_cell.angle_alpha   90.00
_cell.angle_beta   90.00
_cell.angle_gamma   90.00
#
_symmetry.space_group_name_H-M   'P 1'
#
loop_
_entity.id
_entity.type
_entity.pdbx_description
1 polymer ?
#
loop_
_entity_poly.entity_id
_entity_poly.type
_entity_poly.pdbx_seq_one_letter_code
_entity_poly.pdbx_strand_id
1 'polypeptide(L)'
;MGRTLPSVTQVFLHEQESFLRFRRALRRSDQKALDDLFAAAHKHLAAAAYASHALPFEIFLLSMLLEEHKQVLRMRYLLNPSEAATLERLEQGDSTVYLDALIADAEVDNPALLYTADELGLADPPRNLAQPEPPPAFPDLINFHG
;
A
#
# COMPACT_ATOMS: atom_id res chain seq x y z
N MET A 1 -35.69 19.69 7.32
CA MET A 1 -35.69 18.25 7.63
C MET A 1 -34.23 17.82 7.72
N GLY A 2 -33.72 17.55 8.93
CA GLY A 2 -32.31 17.21 9.15
C GLY A 2 -31.95 15.92 8.42
N ARG A 3 -30.88 15.94 7.63
CA ARG A 3 -30.39 14.74 6.94
C ARG A 3 -29.88 13.78 8.01
N THR A 4 -30.50 12.62 8.14
CA THR A 4 -29.95 11.50 8.93
C THR A 4 -28.55 11.20 8.43
N LEU A 5 -27.58 11.09 9.34
CA LEU A 5 -26.23 10.69 8.97
C LEU A 5 -26.28 9.28 8.35
N PRO A 6 -25.63 9.08 7.19
CA PRO A 6 -25.59 7.76 6.56
C PRO A 6 -24.87 6.77 7.47
N SER A 7 -25.32 5.51 7.48
CA SER A 7 -24.66 4.48 8.26
C SER A 7 -23.29 4.15 7.65
N VAL A 8 -22.36 3.63 8.46
CA VAL A 8 -21.03 3.21 7.98
C VAL A 8 -21.13 2.20 6.82
N THR A 9 -22.15 1.33 6.83
CA THR A 9 -22.42 0.38 5.74
C THR A 9 -22.88 1.10 4.47
N GLN A 10 -23.72 2.12 4.57
CA GLN A 10 -24.15 2.91 3.41
C GLN A 10 -22.96 3.67 2.80
N VAL A 11 -22.10 4.23 3.65
CA VAL A 11 -20.88 4.90 3.22
C VAL A 11 -19.95 3.91 2.52
N PHE A 12 -19.75 2.71 3.08
CA PHE A 12 -18.94 1.65 2.47
C PHE A 12 -19.44 1.25 1.07
N LEU A 13 -20.74 1.01 0.91
CA LEU A 13 -21.31 0.65 -0.39
C LEU A 13 -21.14 1.79 -1.41
N HIS A 14 -21.33 3.04 -0.97
CA HIS A 14 -21.12 4.21 -1.81
C HIS A 14 -19.66 4.34 -2.27
N GLU A 15 -18.70 4.16 -1.36
CA GLU A 15 -17.28 4.16 -1.70
C GLU A 15 -16.97 3.04 -2.70
N GLN A 16 -17.42 1.80 -2.45
CA GLN A 16 -17.22 0.67 -3.36
C GLN A 16 -17.78 0.94 -4.77
N GLU A 17 -18.97 1.54 -4.86
CA GLU A 17 -19.58 1.94 -6.14
C GLU A 17 -18.74 2.98 -6.89
N SER A 18 -18.12 3.93 -6.17
CA SER A 18 -17.26 4.95 -6.78
C SER A 18 -16.05 4.34 -7.51
N PHE A 19 -15.57 3.17 -7.05
CA PHE A 19 -14.45 2.45 -7.66
C PHE A 19 -14.86 1.54 -8.84
N LEU A 20 -16.13 1.46 -9.23
CA LEU A 20 -16.56 0.58 -10.32
C LEU A 20 -15.87 0.88 -11.66
N ARG A 21 -15.62 2.16 -11.98
CA ARG A 21 -14.91 2.55 -13.20
C ARG A 21 -13.46 2.11 -13.16
N PHE A 22 -12.80 2.27 -12.01
CA PHE A 22 -11.43 1.79 -11.79
C PHE A 22 -11.36 0.27 -11.90
N ARG A 23 -12.26 -0.45 -11.22
CA ARG A 23 -12.36 -1.93 -11.30
C ARG A 23 -12.50 -2.41 -12.73
N ARG A 24 -13.36 -1.80 -13.54
CA ARG A 24 -13.55 -2.19 -14.95
C ARG A 24 -12.31 -2.00 -15.82
N ALA A 25 -11.41 -1.09 -15.46
CA ALA A 25 -10.15 -0.86 -16.17
C ALA A 25 -9.06 -1.89 -15.81
N LEU A 26 -9.23 -2.64 -14.71
CA LEU A 26 -8.28 -3.65 -14.25
C LEU A 26 -8.39 -4.97 -15.03
N ARG A 27 -7.32 -5.78 -15.02
CA ARG A 27 -7.35 -7.16 -15.51
C ARG A 27 -8.26 -8.03 -14.63
N ARG A 28 -8.75 -9.16 -15.15
CA ARG A 28 -9.64 -10.06 -14.39
C ARG A 28 -9.05 -10.55 -13.06
N SER A 29 -7.74 -10.83 -13.02
CA SER A 29 -7.03 -11.19 -11.78
C SER A 29 -7.13 -10.08 -10.74
N ASP A 30 -6.88 -8.86 -11.17
CA ASP A 30 -6.76 -7.69 -10.30
C ASP A 30 -8.15 -7.20 -9.86
N GLN A 31 -9.17 -7.41 -10.69
CA GLN A 31 -10.57 -7.21 -10.30
C GLN A 31 -10.95 -8.09 -9.11
N LYS A 32 -10.57 -9.37 -9.16
CA LYS A 32 -10.82 -10.30 -8.06
C LYS A 32 -10.05 -9.89 -6.80
N ALA A 33 -8.78 -9.51 -6.94
CA ALA A 33 -7.98 -9.02 -5.82
C ALA A 33 -8.62 -7.76 -5.18
N LEU A 34 -9.11 -6.82 -5.99
CA LEU A 34 -9.82 -5.64 -5.48
C LEU A 34 -11.12 -6.01 -4.75
N ASP A 35 -11.90 -6.96 -5.28
CA ASP A 35 -13.12 -7.43 -4.63
C ASP A 35 -12.81 -8.11 -3.28
N ASP A 36 -11.74 -8.89 -3.21
CA ASP A 36 -11.26 -9.53 -1.98
C ASP A 36 -10.80 -8.49 -0.95
N LEU A 37 -10.14 -7.40 -1.37
CA LEU A 37 -9.78 -6.27 -0.48
C LEU A 37 -11.01 -5.58 0.10
N PHE A 38 -12.03 -5.30 -0.72
CA PHE A 38 -13.29 -4.75 -0.20
C PHE A 38 -13.99 -5.70 0.77
N ALA A 39 -13.99 -7.00 0.49
CA ALA A 39 -14.51 -8.00 1.41
C ALA A 39 -13.72 -8.03 2.73
N ALA A 40 -12.41 -7.84 2.68
CA ALA A 40 -11.56 -7.72 3.86
C ALA A 40 -11.91 -6.48 4.70
N ALA A 41 -12.07 -5.32 4.06
CA ALA A 41 -12.49 -4.08 4.73
C ALA A 41 -13.87 -4.21 5.39
N HIS A 42 -14.81 -4.93 4.76
CA HIS A 42 -16.16 -5.13 5.30
C HIS A 42 -16.16 -5.79 6.69
N LYS A 43 -15.17 -6.64 6.99
CA LYS A 43 -15.03 -7.28 8.32
C LYS A 43 -14.85 -6.27 9.46
N HIS A 44 -14.36 -5.07 9.13
CA HIS A 44 -14.01 -4.03 10.09
C HIS A 44 -15.04 -2.89 10.13
N LEU A 45 -16.22 -3.04 9.51
CA LEU A 45 -17.27 -2.01 9.53
C LEU A 45 -17.70 -1.60 10.94
N ALA A 46 -17.76 -2.55 11.87
CA ALA A 46 -18.09 -2.26 13.26
C ALA A 46 -17.02 -1.37 13.93
N ALA A 47 -15.74 -1.66 13.69
CA ALA A 47 -14.63 -0.85 14.19
C ALA A 47 -14.58 0.53 13.49
N ALA A 48 -14.86 0.56 12.19
CA ALA A 48 -14.90 1.79 11.40
C ALA A 48 -15.97 2.78 11.89
N ALA A 49 -17.08 2.30 12.44
CA ALA A 49 -18.12 3.15 13.03
C ALA A 49 -17.63 4.00 14.21
N TYR A 50 -16.53 3.58 14.88
CA TYR A 50 -15.94 4.32 16.00
C TYR A 50 -14.95 5.40 15.55
N ALA A 51 -14.49 5.36 14.29
CA ALA A 51 -13.54 6.32 13.75
C ALA A 51 -14.29 7.56 13.22
N SER A 52 -14.68 8.46 14.13
CA SER A 52 -15.49 9.65 13.82
C SER A 52 -14.73 10.83 13.19
N HIS A 53 -13.38 10.78 13.18
CA HIS A 53 -12.53 11.90 12.75
C HIS A 53 -11.86 11.70 11.38
N ALA A 54 -11.72 10.46 10.91
CA ALA A 54 -11.04 10.13 9.66
C ALA A 54 -12.02 10.08 8.48
N LEU A 55 -11.51 10.22 7.25
CA LEU A 55 -12.35 10.02 6.08
C LEU A 55 -12.75 8.54 6.00
N PRO A 56 -14.03 8.20 5.74
CA PRO A 56 -14.49 6.82 5.76
C PRO A 56 -13.67 5.87 4.87
N PHE A 57 -13.25 6.35 3.70
CA PHE A 57 -12.42 5.57 2.79
C PHE A 57 -11.02 5.26 3.37
N GLU A 58 -10.39 6.19 4.08
CA GLU A 58 -9.10 5.96 4.74
C GLU A 58 -9.18 4.82 5.76
N ILE A 59 -10.29 4.76 6.50
CA ILE A 59 -10.53 3.68 7.45
C ILE A 59 -10.70 2.33 6.75
N PHE A 60 -11.35 2.30 5.59
CA PHE A 60 -11.44 1.08 4.80
C PHE A 60 -10.08 0.65 4.25
N LEU A 61 -9.26 1.59 3.77
CA LEU A 61 -7.88 1.30 3.35
C LEU A 61 -7.02 0.76 4.50
N LEU A 62 -7.09 1.36 5.68
CA LEU A 62 -6.40 0.85 6.87
C LEU A 62 -6.88 -0.56 7.24
N SER A 63 -8.17 -0.83 7.09
CA SER A 63 -8.74 -2.17 7.32
C SER A 63 -8.23 -3.20 6.32
N MET A 64 -8.08 -2.81 5.04
CA MET A 64 -7.46 -3.65 4.01
C MET A 64 -6.00 -3.95 4.35
N LEU A 65 -5.22 -2.92 4.69
CA LEU A 65 -3.81 -3.07 5.06
C LEU A 65 -3.63 -3.95 6.30
N LEU A 66 -4.52 -3.84 7.28
CA LEU A 66 -4.50 -4.67 8.47
C LEU A 66 -4.73 -6.15 8.15
N GLU A 67 -5.67 -6.46 7.26
CA GLU A 67 -5.91 -7.84 6.83
C GLU A 67 -4.77 -8.39 5.95
N GLU A 68 -4.17 -7.56 5.10
CA GLU A 68 -2.99 -7.94 4.31
C GLU A 68 -1.76 -8.19 5.20
N HIS A 69 -1.53 -7.34 6.21
CA HIS A 69 -0.45 -7.55 7.17
C HIS A 69 -0.60 -8.88 7.90
N LYS A 70 -1.81 -9.21 8.37
CA LYS A 70 -2.11 -10.51 8.99
C LYS A 70 -1.87 -11.69 8.05
N GLN A 71 -2.23 -11.56 6.78
CA GLN A 71 -1.96 -12.59 5.77
C GLN A 71 -0.46 -12.79 5.56
N VAL A 72 0.31 -11.71 5.44
CA VAL A 72 1.77 -11.77 5.30
C VAL A 72 2.41 -12.44 6.51
N LEU A 73 2.02 -12.07 7.73
CA LEU A 73 2.54 -12.72 8.95
C LEU A 73 2.21 -14.22 8.97
N ARG A 74 0.99 -14.59 8.60
CA ARG A 74 0.58 -16.00 8.51
C ARG A 74 1.38 -16.76 7.46
N MET A 75 1.62 -16.18 6.29
CA MET A 75 2.42 -16.80 5.24
C MET A 75 3.86 -17.01 5.72
N ARG A 76 4.46 -16.01 6.37
CA ARG A 76 5.81 -16.10 6.93
C ARG A 76 5.93 -17.21 7.98
N TYR A 77 4.96 -17.28 8.89
CA TYR A 77 4.89 -18.36 9.88
C TYR A 77 4.84 -19.76 9.24
N LEU A 78 4.04 -19.93 8.17
CA LEU A 78 3.91 -21.22 7.50
C LEU A 78 5.17 -21.63 6.73
N LEU A 79 5.92 -20.66 6.19
CA LEU A 79 7.16 -20.91 5.48
C LEU A 79 8.32 -21.22 6.45
N ASN A 80 8.41 -20.48 7.56
CA ASN A 80 9.49 -20.58 8.54
C ASN A 80 8.95 -20.82 9.96
N PRO A 81 8.51 -22.05 10.31
CA PRO A 81 7.94 -22.33 11.64
C PRO A 81 8.92 -22.13 12.79
N SER A 82 10.23 -22.19 12.54
CA SER A 82 11.29 -21.92 13.53
C SER A 82 11.39 -20.44 13.92
N GLU A 83 10.91 -19.53 13.07
CA GLU A 83 10.80 -18.09 13.34
C GLU A 83 9.49 -17.72 14.08
N ALA A 84 8.66 -18.71 14.43
CA ALA A 84 7.41 -18.48 15.16
C ALA A 84 7.59 -17.63 16.42
N ALA A 85 8.67 -17.86 17.18
CA ALA A 85 8.97 -17.13 18.40
C ALA A 85 9.42 -15.67 18.16
N THR A 86 9.89 -15.31 16.97
CA THR A 86 10.21 -13.93 16.59
C THR A 86 8.96 -13.20 16.06
N LEU A 87 8.06 -13.93 15.39
CA LEU A 87 6.73 -13.42 14.98
C LEU A 87 5.78 -13.18 16.16
N GLU A 88 5.88 -13.97 17.24
CA GLU A 88 5.09 -13.74 18.47
C GLU A 88 5.56 -12.49 19.23
N ARG A 89 6.85 -12.13 19.11
CA ARG A 89 7.40 -10.87 19.64
C ARG A 89 6.97 -9.66 18.82
N LEU A 90 6.68 -9.83 17.53
CA LEU A 90 6.10 -8.79 16.67
C LEU A 90 4.67 -8.40 17.08
N GLU A 91 3.85 -9.37 17.47
CA GLU A 91 2.49 -9.11 17.96
C GLU A 91 2.49 -8.28 19.26
N GLN A 92 3.64 -8.22 19.97
CA GLN A 92 3.82 -7.40 21.17
C GLN A 92 4.24 -5.95 20.88
N GLY A 93 4.41 -5.56 19.61
CA GLY A 93 4.55 -4.16 19.19
C GLY A 93 5.95 -3.67 18.84
N ASP A 94 6.97 -4.52 18.89
CA ASP A 94 8.36 -4.15 18.55
C ASP A 94 8.68 -4.45 17.08
N SER A 95 8.16 -3.60 16.18
CA SER A 95 8.34 -3.75 14.73
C SER A 95 9.79 -3.57 14.25
N THR A 96 10.67 -2.93 15.04
CA THR A 96 12.09 -2.69 14.70
C THR A 96 12.94 -3.95 14.86
N VAL A 97 12.70 -4.72 15.92
CA VAL A 97 13.46 -5.93 16.25
C VAL A 97 13.35 -7.00 15.16
N TYR A 98 12.23 -7.02 14.44
CA TYR A 98 12.01 -7.96 13.35
C TYR A 98 12.69 -7.58 12.04
N LEU A 99 12.75 -6.29 11.72
CA LEU A 99 13.53 -5.84 10.56
C LEU A 99 15.01 -6.15 10.80
N ASP A 100 15.50 -5.92 12.02
CA ASP A 100 16.88 -6.22 12.40
C ASP A 100 17.16 -7.74 12.38
N ALA A 101 16.24 -8.57 12.89
CA ALA A 101 16.39 -10.02 12.87
C ALA A 101 16.33 -10.62 11.44
N LEU A 102 15.44 -10.10 10.59
CA LEU A 102 15.36 -10.52 9.18
C LEU A 102 16.59 -10.09 8.39
N ILE A 103 17.15 -8.92 8.67
CA ILE A 103 18.42 -8.47 8.07
C ILE A 103 19.55 -9.40 8.51
N ALA A 104 19.62 -9.73 9.81
CA ALA A 104 20.62 -10.64 10.36
C ALA A 104 20.53 -12.06 9.78
N ASP A 105 19.32 -12.60 9.55
CA ASP A 105 19.14 -13.92 8.93
C ASP A 105 19.42 -13.87 7.40
N ALA A 106 19.11 -12.76 6.73
CA ALA A 106 19.46 -12.56 5.32
C ALA A 106 20.98 -12.42 5.08
N GLU A 107 21.73 -11.88 6.06
CA GLU A 107 23.19 -11.81 6.06
C GLU A 107 23.86 -13.20 6.12
N VAL A 108 23.17 -14.22 6.66
CA VAL A 108 23.73 -15.57 6.81
C VAL A 108 23.56 -16.43 5.54
N ASP A 109 22.47 -16.26 4.79
CA ASP A 109 22.11 -17.16 3.68
C ASP A 109 22.32 -16.58 2.25
N ASN A 110 22.60 -15.28 2.07
CA ASN A 110 22.80 -14.71 0.74
C ASN A 110 23.77 -13.49 0.68
N PRO A 111 25.06 -13.68 0.39
CA PRO A 111 26.04 -12.59 0.35
C PRO A 111 25.82 -11.60 -0.82
N ALA A 112 24.89 -11.86 -1.74
CA ALA A 112 24.60 -10.95 -2.85
C ALA A 112 23.73 -9.73 -2.47
N LEU A 113 23.09 -9.75 -1.29
CA LEU A 113 22.30 -8.62 -0.79
C LEU A 113 23.16 -7.57 -0.04
N LEU A 114 24.46 -7.82 0.13
CA LEU A 114 25.41 -6.90 0.78
C LEU A 114 25.91 -5.77 -0.11
N TYR A 115 25.49 -5.68 -1.37
CA TYR A 115 25.83 -4.52 -2.18
C TYR A 115 25.02 -3.29 -1.72
N THR A 116 25.63 -2.52 -0.83
CA THR A 116 25.31 -1.09 -0.72
C THR A 116 25.56 -0.44 -2.09
N ALA A 117 24.79 0.61 -2.42
CA ALA A 117 24.92 1.32 -3.70
C ALA A 117 26.36 1.82 -3.99
N ASP A 118 27.22 1.89 -2.96
CA ASP A 118 28.63 2.29 -3.04
C ASP A 118 29.55 1.16 -3.56
N GLU A 119 29.23 -0.12 -3.34
CA GLU A 119 30.13 -1.23 -3.68
C GLU A 119 29.98 -1.79 -5.10
N LEU A 120 28.91 -1.42 -5.84
CA LEU A 120 28.70 -1.86 -7.23
C LEU A 120 29.55 -1.14 -8.27
N GLY A 121 30.41 -0.19 -7.87
CA GLY A 121 31.33 0.47 -8.80
C GLY A 121 30.65 1.13 -10.01
N LEU A 122 29.37 1.51 -9.88
CA LEU A 122 28.77 2.46 -10.81
C LEU A 122 29.45 3.79 -10.54
N ALA A 123 30.49 4.04 -11.34
CA ALA A 123 31.23 5.29 -11.41
C ALA A 123 30.32 6.50 -11.24
N ASP A 124 30.88 7.56 -10.62
CA ASP A 124 30.39 8.93 -10.68
C ASP A 124 29.49 9.12 -11.90
N PRO A 125 28.21 9.53 -11.71
CA PRO A 125 27.36 9.76 -12.87
C PRO A 125 28.13 10.70 -13.79
N PRO A 126 28.32 10.37 -15.09
CA PRO A 126 28.98 11.28 -15.99
C PRO A 126 28.25 12.61 -15.86
N ARG A 127 29.03 13.68 -15.64
CA ARG A 127 28.56 15.06 -15.42
C ARG A 127 27.81 15.65 -16.62
N ASN A 128 27.22 14.82 -17.46
CA ASN A 128 26.52 15.13 -18.68
C ASN A 128 25.53 14.02 -19.05
N LEU A 129 24.50 13.81 -18.22
CA LEU A 129 23.24 13.27 -18.72
C LEU A 129 22.45 14.50 -19.17
N ALA A 130 22.33 14.66 -20.49
CA ALA A 130 21.48 15.67 -21.08
C ALA A 130 20.13 15.68 -20.35
N GLN A 131 19.79 16.83 -19.74
CA GLN A 131 18.42 17.07 -19.30
C GLN A 131 17.52 16.75 -20.50
N PRO A 132 16.42 15.99 -20.34
CA PRO A 132 15.46 15.88 -21.42
C PRO A 132 15.05 17.32 -21.77
N GLU A 133 15.19 17.71 -23.04
CA GLU A 133 14.78 19.07 -23.44
C GLU A 133 13.36 19.31 -22.93
N PRO A 134 13.09 20.49 -22.34
CA PRO A 134 11.74 20.82 -21.93
C PRO A 134 10.81 20.65 -23.14
N PRO A 135 9.59 20.11 -22.95
CA PRO A 135 8.65 19.98 -24.05
C PRO A 135 8.50 21.34 -24.76
N PRO A 136 8.41 21.37 -26.10
CA PRO A 136 8.29 22.62 -26.84
C PRO A 136 7.14 23.42 -26.23
N ALA A 137 7.40 24.69 -25.93
CA ALA A 137 6.38 25.60 -25.43
C ALA A 137 5.16 25.51 -26.36
N PHE A 138 3.99 25.28 -25.78
CA PHE A 138 2.73 25.35 -26.52
C PHE A 138 2.71 26.68 -27.29
N PRO A 139 2.38 26.69 -28.59
CA PRO A 139 2.26 27.94 -29.32
C PRO A 139 1.26 28.82 -28.59
N ASP A 140 1.68 30.06 -28.28
CA ASP A 140 0.83 31.09 -27.70
C ASP A 140 -0.50 31.08 -28.45
N LEU A 141 -1.58 30.69 -27.77
CA LEU A 141 -2.92 30.97 -28.24
C LEU A 141 -3.05 32.48 -28.22
N ILE A 142 -2.75 33.05 -29.38
CA ILE A 142 -3.02 34.42 -29.76
C ILE A 142 -4.36 34.83 -29.19
N ASN A 143 -4.29 35.92 -28.43
CA ASN A 143 -5.41 36.73 -27.95
C ASN A 143 -6.55 36.76 -28.97
N PHE A 144 -7.68 36.15 -28.63
CA PHE A 144 -8.97 36.60 -29.18
C PHE A 144 -9.57 37.59 -28.18
N HIS A 145 -9.22 38.86 -28.36
CA HIS A 145 -10.12 39.97 -28.04
C HIS A 145 -10.86 40.32 -29.33
N GLY A 146 -12.19 40.21 -29.27
CA GLY A 146 -13.13 40.52 -30.35
C GLY A 146 -14.53 40.14 -29.91
#